data_AF-A0A1V5JAJ9-F1
#
_entry.id   AF-A0A1V5JAJ9-F1
#
_cell.length_a   1.000
_cell.length_b   1.000
_cell.length_c   1.000
_cell.angle_alpha   90.00
_cell.angle_beta   90.00
_cell.angle_gamma   90.00
#
_symmetry.space_group_name_H-M   'P 1'
#
loop_
_entity.id
_entity.type
_entity.pdbx_description
1 polymer ?
#
loop_
_entity_poly.entity_id
_entity_poly.type
_entity_poly.pdbx_seq_one_letter_code
_entity_poly.pdbx_strand_id
1 'polypeptide(L)' 'MTSVKAEGIEGEVAIIYIIARRRMIGEVLDKINYFNPRALYTVESIKYVNKEIFHKSEEERQKSWLAGRLIRKGM' A
#
# COMPACT_ATOMS: atom_id res chain seq x y z
N MET A 1 7.44 -3.03 2.53
CA MET A 1 7.23 -2.93 3.99
C MET A 1 8.58 -3.08 4.64
N THR A 2 8.85 -2.28 5.66
CA THR A 2 10.05 -2.40 6.49
C THR A 2 9.61 -2.61 7.92
N SER A 3 10.22 -3.57 8.62
CA SER A 3 9.96 -3.87 10.03
C SER A 3 11.22 -3.60 10.84
N VAL A 4 11.07 -2.94 11.98
CA VAL A 4 12.16 -2.58 12.89
C VAL A 4 11.80 -3.04 14.29
N LYS A 5 12.71 -3.75 14.95
CA LYS A 5 12.63 -4.02 16.39
C LYS A 5 13.18 -2.80 17.14
N ALA A 6 12.50 -2.38 18.20
CA ALA A 6 12.88 -1.22 19.00
C ALA A 6 12.58 -1.45 20.49
N GLU A 7 13.08 -0.57 21.34
CA GLU A 7 12.83 -0.57 22.79
C GLU A 7 12.01 0.68 23.14
N GLY A 8 10.84 0.46 23.75
CA GLY A 8 10.02 1.51 24.34
C GLY A 8 10.38 1.76 25.81
N ILE A 9 9.69 2.70 26.45
CA ILE A 9 9.90 3.02 27.87
C ILE A 9 9.58 1.81 28.76
N GLU A 10 8.64 0.96 28.34
CA GLU A 10 8.14 -0.19 29.09
C GLU A 10 8.58 -1.55 28.51
N GLY A 11 9.53 -1.58 27.57
CA GLY A 11 10.05 -2.82 26.99
C GLY A 11 10.03 -2.85 25.46
N GLU A 12 10.25 -4.04 24.88
CA GLU A 12 10.35 -4.24 23.44
C GLU A 12 9.08 -3.85 22.67
N VAL A 13 9.27 -3.14 21.56
CA VAL A 13 8.21 -2.75 20.62
C VAL A 13 8.61 -3.04 19.18
N ALA A 14 7.60 -3.29 18.33
CA ALA A 14 7.80 -3.46 16.89
C ALA A 14 7.21 -2.27 16.13
N ILE A 15 7.98 -1.73 15.19
CA ILE A 15 7.54 -0.64 14.32
C ILE A 15 7.51 -1.14 12.87
N ILE A 16 6.36 -0.92 12.20
CA ILE A 16 6.15 -1.33 10.81
C ILE A 16 5.92 -0.09 9.94
N TYR A 17 6.74 0.06 8.90
CA TYR A 17 6.60 1.11 7.88
C TYR A 17 6.03 0.53 6.59
N ILE A 18 4.95 1.12 6.11
CA ILE A 18 4.23 0.68 4.91
C ILE A 18 4.02 1.88 3.99
N ILE A 19 4.50 1.75 2.75
CA ILE A 19 4.08 2.62 1.65
C ILE A 19 2.99 1.86 0.89
N ALA A 20 1.78 2.42 0.86
CA ALA A 20 0.64 1.85 0.18
C ALA A 20 -0.10 2.91 -0.63
N ARG A 21 -0.82 2.47 -1.67
CA ARG A 21 -1.73 3.37 -2.40
C ARG A 21 -2.91 3.74 -1.51
N ARG A 22 -3.35 5.00 -1.58
CA ARG A 22 -4.50 5.53 -0.79
C ARG A 22 -5.73 4.62 -0.84
N ARG A 23 -6.06 4.07 -2.03
CA ARG A 23 -7.20 3.17 -2.21
C ARG A 23 -7.11 1.83 -1.46
N MET A 24 -5.91 1.42 -1.06
CA MET A 24 -5.66 0.17 -0.35
C MET A 24 -5.59 0.37 1.17
N ILE A 25 -5.57 1.62 1.64
CA ILE A 25 -5.43 1.92 3.08
C ILE A 25 -6.57 1.28 3.88
N GLY A 26 -7.82 1.31 3.39
CA GLY A 26 -8.95 0.65 4.06
C GLY A 26 -8.68 -0.83 4.36
N GLU A 27 -8.39 -1.63 3.32
CA GLU A 27 -8.08 -3.05 3.47
C GLU A 27 -6.89 -3.31 4.42
N VAL A 28 -5.86 -2.46 4.36
CA VAL A 28 -4.70 -2.57 5.25
C VAL A 28 -5.09 -2.31 6.70
N LEU A 29 -5.88 -1.27 6.98
CA LEU A 29 -6.36 -0.95 8.33
C LEU A 29 -7.26 -2.06 8.87
N ASP A 30 -8.12 -2.65 8.04
CA ASP A 30 -8.97 -3.77 8.43
C ASP A 30 -8.13 -4.97 8.89
N LYS A 31 -7.05 -5.28 8.16
CA LYS A 31 -6.12 -6.36 8.55
C LYS A 31 -5.37 -6.02 9.84
N ILE A 32 -4.85 -4.80 9.98
CA ILE A 32 -4.15 -4.38 11.20
C ILE A 32 -5.08 -4.51 12.40
N ASN A 33 -6.32 -4.02 12.31
CA ASN A 33 -7.29 -4.09 13.39
C ASN A 33 -7.71 -5.53 13.71
N TYR A 34 -7.79 -6.41 12.71
CA TYR A 34 -8.08 -7.83 12.91
C TYR A 34 -6.99 -8.53 13.76
N PHE A 35 -5.71 -8.24 13.49
CA PHE A 35 -4.60 -8.87 14.21
C PHE A 35 -4.25 -8.19 15.54
N ASN A 36 -4.31 -6.86 15.59
CA ASN A 36 -4.05 -6.08 16.79
C ASN A 36 -4.96 -4.85 16.82
N PRO A 37 -6.15 -4.94 17.43
CA PRO A 37 -7.08 -3.80 17.53
C PRO A 37 -6.55 -2.66 18.41
N ARG A 38 -5.46 -2.88 19.15
CA ARG A 38 -4.77 -1.85 19.95
C ARG A 38 -3.53 -1.28 19.24
N ALA A 39 -3.31 -1.63 17.97
CA ALA A 39 -2.19 -1.08 17.22
C ALA A 39 -2.36 0.43 17.03
N LEU A 40 -1.30 1.18 17.33
CA LEU A 40 -1.22 2.61 17.06
C LEU A 40 -0.58 2.83 15.69
N TYR A 41 -1.19 3.67 14.85
CA TYR A 41 -0.66 4.01 13.54
C TYR A 41 -0.95 5.46 13.18
N THR A 42 -0.05 6.05 12.38
CA THR A 42 -0.27 7.31 11.67
C THR A 42 -0.31 7.03 10.17
N VAL A 43 -1.17 7.75 9.44
CA VAL A 43 -1.24 7.66 7.97
C VAL A 43 -0.82 9.00 7.40
N GLU A 44 0.36 9.05 6.80
CA GLU A 44 0.93 10.26 6.22
C GLU A 44 0.89 10.23 4.69
N SER A 45 0.53 11.36 4.07
CA SER A 45 0.48 11.48 2.62
C SER A 45 1.85 11.88 2.07
N ILE A 46 2.45 11.02 1.25
CA ILE A 46 3.73 11.28 0.58
C ILE A 46 3.46 11.81 -0.83
N LYS A 47 4.07 12.95 -1.20
CA LYS A 47 3.85 13.59 -2.52
C LYS A 47 4.81 13.12 -3.61
N TYR A 48 6.05 12.80 -3.26
CA TYR A 48 7.11 12.45 -4.21
C TYR A 48 7.86 11.23 -3.71
N VAL A 49 8.08 10.27 -4.62
CA VAL A 49 8.93 9.11 -4.37
C VAL A 49 9.98 9.05 -5.48
N ASN A 50 11.26 8.84 -5.13
CA ASN A 50 12.38 8.79 -6.08
C ASN A 50 12.40 7.48 -6.90
N LYS A 51 11.42 6.61 -6.71
CA LYS A 51 11.38 5.28 -7.36
C LYS A 51 9.93 4.93 -7.68
N GLU A 52 9.72 4.17 -8.75
CA GLU A 52 8.43 3.51 -9.00
C GLU A 52 8.26 2.39 -7.96
N ILE A 53 7.72 2.73 -6.79
CA ILE A 53 7.53 1.78 -5.67
C ILE A 53 6.22 0.99 -5.83
N PHE A 54 5.45 1.22 -6.91
CA PHE A 54 4.12 0.66 -7.05
C PHE A 54 4.11 -0.62 -7.90
N HIS A 55 3.59 -1.70 -7.30
CA HIS A 55 3.44 -3.01 -7.94
C HIS A 55 2.70 -2.97 -9.28
N LYS A 56 3.24 -3.73 -10.25
CA LYS A 56 2.84 -4.15 -11.63
C LYS A 56 1.39 -3.98 -12.11
N SER A 57 0.42 -3.83 -11.21
CA SER A 57 -1.00 -3.62 -11.50
C SER A 57 -1.31 -2.39 -12.38
N GLU A 58 -0.42 -1.39 -12.46
CA GLU A 58 -0.64 -0.24 -13.34
C GLU A 58 -0.28 -0.54 -14.80
N GLU A 59 0.76 -1.33 -15.07
CA GLU A 59 1.03 -1.86 -16.42
C GLU A 59 -0.11 -2.75 -16.92
N GLU A 60 -0.64 -3.63 -16.06
CA GLU A 60 -1.77 -4.49 -16.41
C GLU A 60 -3.04 -3.69 -16.73
N ARG A 61 -3.29 -2.62 -15.97
CA ARG A 61 -4.42 -1.71 -16.21
C ARG A 61 -4.25 -0.89 -17.49
N GLN A 62 -3.03 -0.45 -17.81
CA GLN A 62 -2.73 0.24 -19.07
C GLN A 62 -2.84 -0.70 -20.29
N LYS A 63 -2.34 -1.94 -20.19
CA LYS A 63 -2.46 -2.97 -21.23
C LYS A 63 -3.94 -3.33 -21.49
N SER A 64 -4.74 -3.46 -20.44
CA SER A 64 -6.19 -3.69 -20.55
C SER A 64 -6.90 -2.53 -21.26
N TRP A 65 -6.51 -1.28 -20.98
CA TRP A 65 -7.09 -0.10 -21.65
C TRP A 65 -6.77 -0.03 -23.15
N LEU A 66 -5.53 -0.34 -23.53
CA LEU A 66 -5.12 -0.43 -24.94
C LEU A 66 -5.80 -1.60 -25.67
N ALA A 67 -5.93 -2.76 -25.01
CA ALA A 67 -6.63 -3.92 -25.55
C ALA A 67 -8.13 -3.64 -25.78
N GLY A 68 -8.80 -2.99 -24.81
CA GLY A 68 -10.21 -2.59 -24.94
C GLY A 68 -10.45 -1.57 -26.06
N ARG A 69 -9.48 -0.71 -26.37
CA ARG A 69 -9.55 0.25 -27.47
C ARG A 69 -9.36 -0.40 -28.85
N LEU A 70 -8.56 -1.47 -28.94
CA LEU A 70 -8.41 -2.28 -30.15
C LEU A 70 -9.68 -3.07 -30.47
N ILE A 71 -10.32 -3.66 -29.46
CA ILE A 71 -11.57 -4.43 -29.62
C ILE A 71 -12.73 -3.54 -30.07
N ARG A 72 -12.83 -2.31 -29.55
CA ARG A 72 -13.88 -1.34 -29.92
C ARG A 72 -13.75 -0.74 -31.32
N LYS A 73 -12.60 -0.90 -31.99
CA LYS A 73 -12.36 -0.33 -33.34
C LYS A 73 -12.56 -1.36 -34.46
N GLY A 74 -13.02 -2.57 -34.12
CA GLY A 74 -13.25 -3.69 -35.03
C GLY A 74 -14.72 -4.11 -35.17
N MET A 75 -15.65 -3.14 -35.20
CA MET A 75 -17.03 -3.30 -35.69
C MET A 75 -17.50 -1.98 -36.32
#